data_AF-A0A0S2K876-F1
#
_entry.id   AF-A0A0S2K876-F1
#
_cell.length_a   1.000
_cell.length_b   1.000
_cell.length_c   1.000
_cell.angle_alpha   90.00
_cell.angle_beta   90.00
_cell.angle_gamma   90.00
#
_symmetry.space_group_name_H-M   'P 1'
#
loop_
_entity.id
_entity.type
_entity.pdbx_description
1 polymer ?
#
loop_
_entity_poly.entity_id
_entity_poly.type
_entity_poly.pdbx_seq_one_letter_code
_entity_poly.pdbx_strand_id
1 'polypeptide(L)'
;MARKLMYKILTLLFLLSTNVCAESIISKEEVNKLLPTYTDGKVGTDILSKSLIIGDGVKVSYEFEITSKGNGAVILPGILLRLYDSYEDLSYFKNGLLNNEVLDVNSDGYKDILLWGTALTFDDDGNSLGEKEVVAVLVYSIKEQKYVVLKKSEEIDVFPI
;
A
#
# COMPACT_ATOMS: atom_id res chain seq x y z
N MET A 1 21.01 -43.07 -0.01
CA MET A 1 21.66 -41.74 0.04
C MET A 1 20.71 -40.60 -0.35
N ALA A 2 19.99 -40.72 -1.47
CA ALA A 2 19.07 -39.68 -1.99
C ALA A 2 17.99 -39.18 -1.00
N ARG A 3 17.37 -40.06 -0.19
CA ARG A 3 16.37 -39.65 0.79
C ARG A 3 16.90 -38.66 1.84
N LYS A 4 18.15 -38.83 2.31
CA LYS A 4 18.76 -37.90 3.29
C LYS A 4 19.07 -36.53 2.68
N LEU A 5 19.36 -36.47 1.38
CA LEU A 5 19.58 -35.21 0.66
C LEU A 5 18.25 -34.47 0.44
N MET A 6 17.19 -35.20 0.09
CA MET A 6 15.84 -34.65 -0.08
C MET A 6 15.28 -34.08 1.21
N TYR A 7 15.46 -34.76 2.35
CA TYR A 7 15.07 -34.21 3.65
C TYR A 7 15.83 -32.93 3.99
N LYS A 8 17.14 -32.86 3.72
CA LYS A 8 17.93 -31.64 3.97
C LYS A 8 17.50 -30.46 3.09
N ILE A 9 17.17 -30.71 1.82
CA ILE A 9 16.66 -29.68 0.90
C ILE A 9 15.27 -29.22 1.35
N LEU A 10 14.40 -30.15 1.79
CA LEU A 10 13.06 -29.83 2.27
C LEU A 10 13.09 -29.05 3.59
N THR A 11 14.01 -29.37 4.52
CA THR A 11 14.21 -28.59 5.75
C THR A 11 14.78 -27.22 5.46
N LEU A 12 15.66 -27.07 4.46
CA LEU A 12 16.20 -25.77 4.04
C LEU A 12 15.11 -24.88 3.43
N LEU A 13 14.23 -25.44 2.59
CA LEU A 13 13.06 -24.74 2.03
C LEU A 13 12.03 -24.35 3.12
N PHE A 14 11.85 -25.17 4.15
CA PHE A 14 10.98 -24.87 5.29
C PHE A 14 11.56 -23.77 6.20
N LEU A 15 12.88 -23.68 6.33
CA LEU A 15 13.59 -22.62 7.06
C LEU A 15 13.61 -21.29 6.29
N LEU A 16 13.52 -21.31 4.96
CA LEU A 16 13.37 -20.12 4.11
C LEU A 16 11.93 -19.58 4.09
N SER A 17 10.92 -20.41 4.44
CA SER A 17 9.52 -19.96 4.56
C SER A 17 9.18 -19.27 5.87
N THR A 18 10.11 -19.18 6.82
CA THR A 18 9.88 -18.44 8.07
C THR A 18 10.43 -17.03 7.96
N ASN A 19 9.52 -16.05 7.92
CA ASN A 19 9.73 -14.61 8.16
C ASN A 19 9.90 -13.67 6.96
N VAL A 20 9.27 -13.92 5.81
CA VAL A 20 8.78 -12.76 5.04
C VAL A 20 7.45 -12.34 5.67
N CYS A 21 7.53 -11.70 6.82
CA CYS A 21 6.37 -11.00 7.37
C CYS A 21 6.24 -9.73 6.55
N ALA A 22 5.41 -9.78 5.51
CA ALA A 22 5.04 -8.59 4.76
C ALA A 22 4.43 -7.61 5.76
N GLU A 23 5.17 -6.53 6.02
CA GLU A 23 4.73 -5.47 6.93
C GLU A 23 3.74 -4.61 6.17
N SER A 24 2.61 -4.26 6.79
CA SER A 24 1.65 -3.33 6.17
C SER A 24 2.02 -1.88 6.47
N ILE A 25 1.87 -0.97 5.50
CA ILE A 25 1.99 0.48 5.72
C ILE A 25 0.94 0.94 6.76
N ILE A 26 -0.31 0.53 6.54
CA ILE A 26 -1.46 0.87 7.39
C ILE A 26 -2.41 -0.32 7.50
N SER A 27 -2.85 -0.61 8.72
CA SER A 27 -3.86 -1.63 9.01
C SER A 27 -5.27 -1.04 8.98
N LYS A 28 -6.29 -1.87 8.76
CA LYS A 28 -7.70 -1.44 8.85
C LYS A 28 -8.03 -0.93 10.25
N GLU A 29 -7.44 -1.52 11.28
CA GLU A 29 -7.61 -1.12 12.68
C GLU A 29 -7.05 0.28 12.94
N GLU A 30 -5.94 0.66 12.30
CA GLU A 30 -5.42 2.02 12.36
C GLU A 30 -6.32 3.00 11.63
N VAL A 31 -6.78 2.66 10.40
CA VAL A 31 -7.72 3.50 9.64
C VAL A 31 -9.00 3.76 10.43
N ASN A 32 -9.58 2.72 11.05
CA ASN A 32 -10.83 2.83 11.82
C ASN A 32 -10.72 3.70 13.09
N LYS A 33 -9.50 3.99 13.56
CA LYS A 33 -9.27 4.88 14.71
C LYS A 33 -9.17 6.34 14.31
N LEU A 34 -8.96 6.62 13.03
CA LEU A 34 -8.92 7.98 12.53
C LEU A 34 -10.35 8.48 12.39
N LEU A 35 -10.66 9.57 13.09
CA LEU A 35 -11.99 10.16 13.16
C LEU A 35 -11.90 11.55 12.55
N PRO A 36 -12.01 11.68 11.21
CA PRO A 36 -11.83 12.97 10.58
C PRO A 36 -12.92 13.93 11.06
N THR A 37 -12.48 15.04 11.66
CA THR A 37 -13.38 16.02 12.26
C THR A 37 -14.03 16.90 11.21
N TYR A 38 -15.36 17.03 11.24
CA TYR A 38 -16.08 18.08 10.52
C TYR A 38 -16.16 19.32 11.40
N THR A 39 -15.56 20.42 10.96
CA THR A 39 -15.72 21.73 11.60
C THR A 39 -16.10 22.77 10.55
N ASP A 40 -17.27 23.40 10.72
CA ASP A 40 -17.72 24.57 9.93
C ASP A 40 -17.64 24.41 8.41
N GLY A 41 -18.06 23.26 7.87
CA GLY A 41 -18.13 23.03 6.43
C GLY A 41 -16.76 22.85 5.74
N LYS A 42 -15.66 22.81 6.49
CA LYS A 42 -14.33 22.45 5.99
C LYS A 42 -14.10 20.96 6.15
N VAL A 43 -13.57 20.33 5.10
CA VAL A 43 -13.09 18.95 5.12
C VAL A 43 -11.92 18.90 6.11
N GLY A 44 -12.10 18.24 7.25
CA GLY A 44 -11.00 17.94 8.16
C GLY A 44 -10.16 16.79 7.64
N THR A 45 -8.86 16.84 7.92
CA THR A 45 -7.92 15.75 7.65
C THR A 45 -7.34 15.30 8.98
N ASP A 46 -7.36 14.00 9.24
CA ASP A 46 -6.61 13.39 10.34
C ASP A 46 -5.35 12.72 9.78
N ILE A 47 -4.23 12.81 10.50
CA ILE A 47 -2.92 12.41 10.01
C ILE A 47 -2.28 11.44 11.01
N LEU A 48 -1.87 10.29 10.50
CA LEU A 48 -1.05 9.32 11.21
C LEU A 48 0.37 9.29 10.63
N SER A 49 1.33 9.88 11.35
CA SER A 49 2.73 9.84 10.96
C SER A 49 3.41 8.58 11.51
N LYS A 50 4.10 7.85 10.62
CA LYS A 50 4.84 6.63 10.94
C LYS A 50 6.22 6.67 10.28
N SER A 51 7.01 5.64 10.57
CA SER A 51 8.31 5.45 9.95
C SER A 51 8.62 3.98 9.75
N LEU A 52 9.29 3.68 8.64
CA LEU A 52 9.67 2.34 8.22
C LEU A 52 11.20 2.26 8.08
N ILE A 53 11.79 1.18 8.56
CA ILE A 53 13.17 0.83 8.19
C ILE A 53 13.10 0.05 6.88
N ILE A 54 13.70 0.62 5.83
CA ILE A 54 13.59 0.07 4.47
C ILE A 54 14.78 -0.78 4.06
N GLY A 55 15.97 -0.58 4.61
CA GLY A 55 17.17 -1.33 4.22
C GLY A 55 18.42 -0.62 4.69
N ASP A 56 19.49 -1.34 5.03
CA ASP A 56 20.78 -0.76 5.47
C ASP A 56 20.68 0.34 6.56
N GLY A 57 19.69 0.23 7.45
CA GLY A 57 19.43 1.24 8.49
C GLY A 57 18.77 2.53 8.00
N VAL A 58 18.46 2.64 6.70
CA VAL A 58 17.69 3.75 6.13
C VAL A 58 16.27 3.72 6.68
N LYS A 59 15.85 4.86 7.21
CA LYS A 59 14.53 5.09 7.80
C LYS A 59 13.76 6.09 6.95
N VAL A 60 12.59 5.69 6.48
CA VAL A 60 11.67 6.55 5.73
C VAL A 60 10.49 6.91 6.62
N SER A 61 10.22 8.21 6.75
CA SER A 61 8.98 8.69 7.34
C SER A 61 7.87 8.71 6.29
N TYR A 62 6.66 8.42 6.71
CA TYR A 62 5.47 8.51 5.87
C TYR A 62 4.27 8.94 6.71
N GLU A 63 3.28 9.49 6.04
CA GLU A 63 2.05 9.96 6.67
C GLU A 63 0.86 9.32 5.99
N PHE A 64 -0.06 8.77 6.77
CA PHE A 64 -1.37 8.39 6.25
C PHE A 64 -2.36 9.48 6.62
N GLU A 65 -3.01 10.04 5.60
CA GLU A 65 -4.04 11.06 5.75
C GLU A 65 -5.40 10.44 5.44
N ILE A 66 -6.42 10.76 6.24
CA ILE A 66 -7.82 10.48 5.90
C ILE A 66 -8.62 11.77 5.96
N THR A 67 -9.36 12.02 4.89
CA THR A 67 -10.25 13.18 4.78
C THR A 67 -11.60 12.87 5.42
N SER A 68 -12.36 13.92 5.76
CA SER A 68 -13.72 13.78 6.28
C SER A 68 -14.71 13.16 5.28
N LYS A 69 -14.36 13.10 3.99
CA LYS A 69 -15.10 12.36 2.97
C LYS A 69 -14.77 10.87 2.94
N GLY A 70 -13.80 10.42 3.76
CA GLY A 70 -13.36 9.04 3.82
C GLY A 70 -12.43 8.61 2.68
N ASN A 71 -11.82 9.57 1.99
CA ASN A 71 -10.67 9.29 1.12
C ASN A 71 -9.39 9.29 1.94
N GLY A 72 -8.53 8.29 1.73
CA GLY A 72 -7.25 8.20 2.41
C GLY A 72 -6.07 7.90 1.50
N ALA A 73 -4.96 8.55 1.81
CA ALA A 73 -3.73 8.51 1.04
C ALA A 73 -2.51 8.35 1.95
N VAL A 74 -1.45 7.74 1.40
CA VAL A 74 -0.13 7.72 2.04
C VAL A 74 0.76 8.71 1.31
N ILE A 75 1.42 9.54 2.10
CA ILE A 75 2.48 10.44 1.67
C ILE A 75 3.80 9.76 2.01
N LEU A 76 4.55 9.43 0.96
CA LEU A 76 5.87 8.84 1.02
C LEU A 76 6.87 9.84 0.40
N PRO A 77 8.18 9.66 0.60
CA PRO A 77 9.17 10.49 -0.07
C PRO A 77 8.95 10.53 -1.59
N GLY A 78 8.65 11.73 -2.10
CA GLY A 78 8.44 12.03 -3.51
C GLY A 78 7.10 11.60 -4.11
N ILE A 79 6.18 11.02 -3.33
CA ILE A 79 4.91 10.52 -3.87
C ILE A 79 3.75 10.54 -2.86
N LEU A 80 2.57 10.94 -3.33
CA LEU A 80 1.29 10.75 -2.66
C LEU A 80 0.51 9.67 -3.40
N LEU A 81 -0.01 8.70 -2.66
CA LEU A 81 -0.64 7.50 -3.21
C LEU A 81 -1.99 7.27 -2.54
N ARG A 82 -3.06 7.16 -3.32
CA ARG A 82 -4.39 6.82 -2.79
C ARG A 82 -4.45 5.32 -2.53
N LEU A 83 -4.88 4.93 -1.34
CA LEU A 83 -5.00 3.52 -0.93
C LEU A 83 -6.27 3.22 -0.13
N TYR A 84 -7.01 4.26 0.27
CA TYR A 84 -8.28 4.13 0.97
C TYR A 84 -9.35 4.97 0.27
N ASP A 85 -10.51 4.36 0.05
CA ASP A 85 -11.67 5.01 -0.51
C ASP A 85 -12.95 4.42 0.10
N SER A 86 -13.71 5.25 0.80
CA SER A 86 -15.00 4.87 1.39
C SER A 86 -16.18 5.56 0.71
N TYR A 87 -15.98 6.30 -0.39
CA TYR A 87 -17.07 7.04 -1.05
C TYR A 87 -17.27 6.57 -2.49
N GLU A 88 -18.53 6.58 -2.93
CA GLU A 88 -18.92 6.15 -4.28
C GLU A 88 -18.62 7.25 -5.31
N ASP A 89 -17.35 7.38 -5.70
CA ASP A 89 -16.97 8.00 -6.97
C ASP A 89 -17.05 6.96 -8.10
N LEU A 90 -16.64 7.31 -9.34
CA LEU A 90 -16.62 6.39 -10.50
C LEU A 90 -15.89 5.06 -10.23
N SER A 91 -15.03 5.01 -9.22
CA SER A 91 -14.47 3.76 -8.69
C SER A 91 -14.06 3.88 -7.24
N TYR A 92 -14.28 2.82 -6.45
CA TYR A 92 -13.79 2.69 -5.08
C TYR A 92 -13.25 1.27 -4.79
N PHE A 93 -12.46 1.11 -3.73
CA PHE A 93 -11.88 -0.18 -3.39
C PHE A 93 -12.88 -1.06 -2.62
N LYS A 94 -13.10 -2.30 -3.08
CA LYS A 94 -14.12 -3.24 -2.54
C LYS A 94 -14.04 -3.46 -1.03
N ASN A 95 -12.87 -3.28 -0.43
CA ASN A 95 -12.60 -3.46 0.99
C ASN A 95 -12.32 -2.14 1.75
N GLY A 96 -12.56 -0.99 1.10
CA GLY A 96 -12.17 0.34 1.55
C GLY A 96 -10.67 0.61 1.46
N LEU A 97 -9.85 -0.36 1.91
CA LEU A 97 -8.40 -0.29 1.95
C LEU A 97 -7.77 -1.33 1.00
N LEU A 98 -6.85 -0.91 0.14
CA LEU A 98 -6.00 -1.83 -0.61
C LEU A 98 -5.05 -2.58 0.33
N ASN A 99 -4.76 -3.84 0.00
CA ASN A 99 -3.64 -4.52 0.63
C ASN A 99 -2.38 -3.70 0.33
N ASN A 100 -1.56 -3.44 1.35
CA ASN A 100 -0.48 -2.48 1.28
C ASN A 100 0.79 -3.06 1.92
N GLU A 101 1.46 -3.93 1.18
CA GLU A 101 2.59 -4.70 1.68
C GLU A 101 3.92 -4.01 1.43
N VAL A 102 4.84 -4.20 2.35
CA VAL A 102 6.20 -3.70 2.30
C VAL A 102 7.15 -4.90 2.19
N LEU A 103 7.83 -5.01 1.05
CA LEU A 103 8.74 -6.12 0.72
C LEU A 103 9.79 -5.68 -0.31
N ASP A 104 10.95 -6.34 -0.33
CA ASP A 104 11.96 -6.13 -1.37
C ASP A 104 11.56 -6.88 -2.65
N VAL A 105 11.14 -6.16 -3.70
CA VAL A 105 10.58 -6.76 -4.94
C VAL A 105 11.67 -7.01 -5.97
N ASN A 106 12.73 -6.20 -5.98
CA ASN A 106 13.81 -6.24 -6.97
C ASN A 106 15.10 -6.91 -6.45
N SER A 107 15.11 -7.35 -5.19
CA SER A 107 16.25 -7.94 -4.48
C SER A 107 17.46 -7.01 -4.34
N ASP A 108 17.23 -5.70 -4.20
CA ASP A 108 18.28 -4.70 -3.99
C ASP A 108 18.62 -4.45 -2.51
N GLY A 109 17.92 -5.10 -1.59
CA GLY A 109 18.10 -4.95 -0.14
C GLY A 109 17.26 -3.84 0.49
N TYR A 110 16.46 -3.12 -0.30
CA TYR A 110 15.55 -2.08 0.14
C TYR A 110 14.10 -2.52 -0.03
N LYS A 111 13.27 -2.16 0.95
CA LYS A 111 11.85 -2.45 0.98
C LYS A 111 11.10 -1.53 0.03
N ASP A 112 10.44 -2.15 -0.93
CA ASP A 112 9.49 -1.56 -1.87
C ASP A 112 8.06 -1.63 -1.31
N ILE A 113 7.13 -1.04 -2.05
CA ILE A 113 5.70 -1.02 -1.69
C ILE A 113 4.89 -1.71 -2.79
N LEU A 114 4.11 -2.70 -2.37
CA LEU A 114 3.13 -3.40 -3.20
C LEU A 114 1.73 -3.08 -2.70
N LEU A 115 0.94 -2.45 -3.56
CA LEU A 115 -0.49 -2.32 -3.37
C LEU A 115 -1.25 -3.28 -4.26
N TRP A 116 -2.29 -3.93 -3.73
CA TRP A 116 -3.15 -4.77 -4.54
C TRP A 116 -4.55 -4.95 -3.94
N GLY A 117 -5.52 -5.29 -4.79
CA GLY A 117 -6.88 -5.59 -4.36
C GLY A 117 -7.86 -5.50 -5.53
N THR A 118 -9.12 -5.22 -5.21
CA THR A 118 -10.19 -5.14 -6.19
C THR A 118 -10.86 -3.77 -6.13
N ALA A 119 -10.97 -3.10 -7.28
CA ALA A 119 -11.76 -1.88 -7.45
C ALA A 119 -13.14 -2.23 -8.03
N LEU A 120 -14.18 -1.61 -7.50
CA LEU A 120 -15.52 -1.59 -8.07
C LEU A 120 -15.61 -0.36 -8.97
N THR A 121 -16.09 -0.53 -10.20
CA THR A 121 -16.13 0.53 -11.21
C THR A 121 -17.57 0.80 -11.65
N PHE A 122 -17.87 2.07 -11.92
CA PHE A 122 -19.18 2.58 -12.29
C PHE A 122 -19.06 3.55 -13.47
N ASP A 123 -20.12 3.65 -14.29
CA ASP A 123 -20.23 4.70 -15.29
C ASP A 123 -20.72 6.02 -14.67
N ASP A 124 -20.77 7.09 -15.47
CA ASP A 124 -21.22 8.41 -15.04
C ASP A 124 -22.69 8.43 -14.57
N ASP A 125 -23.49 7.44 -14.97
CA ASP A 125 -24.89 7.26 -14.56
C ASP A 125 -25.02 6.42 -13.28
N GLY A 126 -23.91 5.94 -12.71
CA GLY A 126 -23.86 5.12 -11.51
C GLY A 126 -24.14 3.63 -11.73
N ASN A 127 -24.16 3.16 -12.98
CA ASN A 127 -24.30 1.73 -13.27
C ASN A 127 -22.97 1.03 -13.07
N SER A 128 -23.00 -0.13 -12.41
CA SER A 128 -21.79 -0.93 -12.20
C SER A 128 -21.23 -1.45 -13.53
N LEU A 129 -19.95 -1.18 -13.77
CA LEU A 129 -19.14 -1.74 -14.84
C LEU A 129 -18.40 -3.02 -14.41
N GLY A 130 -18.53 -3.41 -13.14
CA GLY A 130 -17.97 -4.63 -12.56
C GLY A 130 -16.73 -4.41 -11.70
N GLU A 131 -16.08 -5.53 -11.38
CA GLU A 131 -14.88 -5.57 -10.53
C GLU A 131 -13.61 -5.65 -11.38
N LYS A 132 -12.57 -4.94 -10.97
CA LYS A 132 -11.23 -5.02 -11.58
C LYS A 132 -10.16 -5.28 -10.53
N GLU A 133 -9.27 -6.21 -10.83
CA GLU A 133 -8.05 -6.41 -10.04
C GLU A 133 -7.08 -5.25 -10.29
N VAL A 134 -6.61 -4.64 -9.21
CA VAL A 134 -5.73 -3.47 -9.25
C VAL A 134 -4.41 -3.76 -8.55
N VAL A 135 -3.32 -3.20 -9.07
CA VAL A 135 -1.98 -3.37 -8.50
C VAL A 135 -1.15 -2.11 -8.70
N ALA A 136 -0.36 -1.73 -7.71
CA ALA A 136 0.72 -0.76 -7.86
C ALA A 136 2.00 -1.27 -7.20
N VAL A 137 3.13 -1.06 -7.86
CA VAL A 137 4.46 -1.41 -7.36
C VAL A 137 5.29 -0.14 -7.37
N LEU A 138 5.78 0.26 -6.20
CA LEU A 138 6.65 1.40 -6.02
C LEU A 138 7.99 0.92 -5.51
N VAL A 139 9.06 1.25 -6.24
CA VAL A 139 10.42 0.88 -5.88
C VAL A 139 11.16 2.04 -5.23
N TYR A 140 11.96 1.77 -4.21
CA TYR A 140 12.76 2.83 -3.57
C TYR A 140 14.02 3.12 -4.38
N SER A 141 14.17 4.35 -4.87
CA SER A 141 15.38 4.78 -5.56
C SER A 141 16.39 5.32 -4.55
N ILE A 142 17.46 4.55 -4.28
CA ILE A 142 18.56 4.99 -3.40
C ILE A 142 19.18 6.30 -3.91
N LYS A 143 19.34 6.42 -5.23
CA LYS A 143 19.94 7.59 -5.88
C LYS A 143 19.09 8.85 -5.67
N GLU A 144 17.77 8.72 -5.76
CA GLU A 144 16.84 9.86 -5.67
C GLU A 144 16.26 10.04 -4.26
N GLN A 145 16.51 9.09 -3.36
CA GLN A 145 15.99 9.02 -1.99
C GLN A 145 14.46 9.14 -1.94
N LYS A 146 13.78 8.53 -2.90
CA LYS A 146 12.32 8.56 -3.03
C LYS A 146 11.75 7.30 -3.66
N TYR A 147 10.45 7.09 -3.47
CA TYR A 147 9.73 6.02 -4.16
C TYR A 147 9.41 6.42 -5.60
N VAL A 148 9.55 5.47 -6.51
CA VAL A 148 9.26 5.63 -7.94
C VAL A 148 8.25 4.57 -8.35
N VAL A 149 7.23 4.95 -9.12
CA VAL A 149 6.24 4.01 -9.66
C VAL A 149 6.91 3.12 -10.70
N LEU A 150 6.99 1.82 -10.42
CA LEU A 150 7.40 0.82 -11.40
C LEU A 150 6.21 0.39 -12.26
N LYS A 151 5.05 0.20 -11.63
CA LYS A 151 3.80 -0.22 -12.29
C LYS A 151 2.60 0.29 -11.50
N LYS A 152 1.51 0.64 -12.19
CA LYS A 152 0.21 0.88 -11.56
C LYS A 152 -0.95 0.51 -12.48
N SER A 153 -2.08 0.12 -11.89
CA SER A 153 -3.38 0.12 -12.54
C SER A 153 -3.90 1.56 -12.73
N GLU A 154 -4.88 1.74 -13.61
CA GLU A 154 -5.46 3.06 -13.90
C GLU A 154 -6.22 3.60 -12.69
N GLU A 155 -6.90 2.71 -11.96
CA GLU A 155 -7.75 2.97 -10.80
C GLU A 155 -6.97 3.36 -9.52
N ILE A 156 -5.63 3.28 -9.56
CA ILE A 156 -4.78 3.70 -8.44
C ILE A 156 -4.19 5.07 -8.76
N ASP A 157 -4.63 6.07 -8.01
CA ASP A 157 -4.17 7.45 -8.13
C ASP A 157 -2.81 7.63 -7.46
N VAL A 158 -1.88 8.22 -8.21
CA VAL A 158 -0.51 8.47 -7.76
C VAL A 158 -0.07 9.85 -8.23
N PHE A 159 0.37 10.68 -7.28
CA PHE A 159 0.76 12.07 -7.52
C PHE A 159 2.22 12.28 -7.10
N PRO A 160 3.11 12.75 -7.99
CA PRO A 160 4.44 13.17 -7.59
C PRO A 160 4.35 14.44 -6.72
N ILE A 161 5.17 14.53 -5.68
CA ILE A 161 5.24 15.69 -4.76
C ILE A 161 6.69 16.18 -4.60
#